data_AF-A0A414AT11-F1
#
_entry.id   AF-A0A414AT11-F1
#
_cell.length_a   1.000
_cell.length_b   1.000
_cell.length_c   1.000
_cell.angle_alpha   90.00
_cell.angle_beta   90.00
_cell.angle_gamma   90.00
#
_symmetry.space_group_name_H-M   'P 1'
#
loop_
_entity.id
_entity.type
_entity.pdbx_description
1 polymer ?
#
loop_
_entity_poly.entity_id
_entity_poly.type
_entity_poly.pdbx_seq_one_letter_code
_entity_poly.pdbx_strand_id
1 'polypeptide(L)'
;MNGGNMRKVIFKINDIEYFFQKYKDEMTSDGLTDLLESINPFRAVYTLIGEGKNVDRYELTDYNGNKIKIDDLNGYQRGVVLNDCMAYFTGGKYFENDTQPCGVIEITEEDI
;
A
#
# COMPACT_ATOMS: atom_id res chain seq x y z
N MET A 1 30.34 5.63 9.95
CA MET A 1 29.07 6.07 9.37
C MET A 1 28.65 4.96 8.42
N ASN A 2 27.66 4.15 8.80
CA ASN A 2 27.13 3.12 7.90
C ASN A 2 26.21 3.86 6.93
N GLY A 3 26.67 4.11 5.70
CA GLY A 3 25.77 4.56 4.64
C GLY A 3 24.71 3.48 4.47
N GLY A 4 23.43 3.83 4.58
CA GLY A 4 22.36 2.90 4.30
C GLY A 4 22.41 2.55 2.82
N ASN A 5 22.06 1.32 2.46
CA ASN A 5 21.86 1.00 1.05
C ASN A 5 20.65 1.79 0.54
N MET A 6 20.80 2.37 -0.66
CA MET A 6 19.67 2.94 -1.37
C MET A 6 18.78 1.79 -1.82
N ARG A 7 17.48 1.91 -1.56
CA ARG A 7 16.50 0.88 -1.88
C ARG A 7 15.29 1.47 -2.56
N LYS A 8 14.71 0.67 -3.44
CA LYS A 8 13.44 0.91 -4.11
C LYS A 8 12.46 -0.17 -3.65
N VAL A 9 11.30 0.26 -3.17
CA VAL A 9 10.21 -0.64 -2.77
C VAL A 9 8.98 -0.32 -3.58
N ILE A 10 8.45 -1.30 -4.28
CA ILE A 10 7.27 -1.19 -5.12
C ILE A 10 6.13 -1.93 -4.43
N PHE A 11 5.06 -1.21 -4.13
CA PHE A 11 3.83 -1.72 -3.55
C PHE A 11 2.76 -1.77 -4.62
N LYS A 12 2.23 -2.97 -4.85
CA LYS A 12 1.07 -3.17 -5.71
C LYS A 12 -0.18 -3.20 -4.83
N ILE A 13 -1.00 -2.17 -4.99
CA ILE A 13 -2.20 -1.93 -4.19
C ILE A 13 -3.42 -2.39 -4.99
N ASN A 14 -4.19 -3.28 -4.38
CA ASN A 14 -5.52 -3.70 -4.82
C ASN A 14 -6.32 -4.02 -3.57
N ASP A 15 -6.95 -3.00 -2.99
CA ASP A 15 -7.62 -3.11 -1.70
C ASP A 15 -8.78 -4.13 -1.71
N ILE A 16 -9.51 -4.22 -2.83
CA ILE A 16 -10.54 -5.24 -3.03
C ILE A 16 -9.94 -6.65 -2.87
N GLU A 17 -8.86 -6.93 -3.59
CA GLU A 17 -8.24 -8.25 -3.56
C GLU A 17 -7.60 -8.54 -2.19
N TYR A 18 -7.01 -7.54 -1.56
CA TYR A 18 -6.49 -7.64 -0.20
C TYR A 18 -7.60 -8.02 0.80
N PHE A 19 -8.72 -7.29 0.82
CA PHE A 19 -9.81 -7.57 1.76
C PHE A 19 -10.49 -8.90 1.44
N PHE A 20 -10.62 -9.24 0.17
CA PHE A 20 -11.11 -10.55 -0.24
C PHE A 20 -10.23 -11.66 0.33
N GLN A 21 -8.91 -11.57 0.17
CA GLN A 21 -7.99 -12.58 0.71
C GLN A 21 -7.98 -12.62 2.24
N LYS A 22 -8.11 -11.47 2.90
CA LYS A 22 -8.08 -11.34 4.36
C LYS A 22 -9.34 -11.92 5.02
N TYR A 23 -10.51 -11.73 4.43
CA TYR A 23 -11.79 -12.07 5.07
C TYR A 23 -12.55 -13.22 4.40
N LYS A 24 -12.01 -13.86 3.34
CA LYS A 24 -12.65 -14.98 2.63
C LYS A 24 -13.11 -16.13 3.54
N ASP A 25 -12.45 -16.36 4.66
CA ASP A 25 -12.74 -17.46 5.58
C ASP A 25 -13.67 -17.03 6.74
N GLU A 26 -13.89 -15.71 6.91
CA GLU A 26 -14.63 -15.11 8.02
C GLU A 26 -15.97 -14.47 7.60
N MET A 27 -16.13 -14.11 6.33
CA MET A 27 -17.35 -13.49 5.80
C MET A 27 -18.07 -14.40 4.82
N THR A 28 -19.41 -14.32 4.82
CA THR A 28 -20.20 -14.84 3.70
C THR A 28 -19.88 -14.06 2.43
N SER A 29 -20.06 -14.67 1.26
CA SER A 29 -19.87 -14.02 -0.05
C SER A 29 -20.57 -12.68 -0.15
N ASP A 30 -21.76 -12.58 0.44
CA ASP A 30 -22.63 -11.40 0.36
C ASP A 30 -22.09 -10.27 1.24
N GLY A 31 -21.68 -10.56 2.47
CA GLY A 31 -21.09 -9.54 3.36
C GLY A 31 -19.75 -9.02 2.85
N LEU A 32 -18.96 -9.87 2.19
CA LEU A 32 -17.73 -9.44 1.54
C LEU A 32 -18.03 -8.57 0.32
N THR A 33 -19.04 -8.90 -0.48
CA THR A 33 -19.45 -8.09 -1.64
C THR A 33 -19.95 -6.71 -1.20
N ASP A 34 -20.78 -6.64 -0.17
CA ASP A 34 -21.27 -5.36 0.39
C ASP A 34 -20.12 -4.48 0.91
N LEU A 35 -19.13 -5.08 1.59
CA LEU A 35 -17.91 -4.39 2.02
C LEU A 35 -17.17 -3.81 0.80
N LEU A 36 -16.95 -4.63 -0.22
CA LEU A 36 -16.22 -4.28 -1.45
C LEU A 36 -16.94 -3.20 -2.29
N GLU A 37 -18.27 -3.16 -2.27
CA GLU A 37 -19.07 -2.11 -2.92
C GLU A 37 -19.07 -0.79 -2.14
N SER A 38 -18.90 -0.85 -0.81
CA SER A 38 -18.89 0.33 0.07
C SER A 38 -17.57 1.08 0.08
N ILE A 39 -16.45 0.41 -0.23
CA ILE A 39 -15.13 1.03 -0.35
C ILE A 39 -14.98 1.64 -1.75
N ASN A 40 -14.53 2.90 -1.82
CA ASN A 40 -14.07 3.49 -3.08
C ASN A 40 -12.75 2.80 -3.47
N PRO A 41 -12.76 1.84 -4.41
CA PRO A 41 -11.65 0.92 -4.58
C PRO A 41 -10.38 1.66 -4.95
N PHE A 42 -9.28 1.28 -4.31
CA PHE A 42 -7.99 1.85 -4.57
C PHE A 42 -7.06 0.83 -5.20
N ARG A 43 -6.70 1.12 -6.44
CA ARG A 43 -5.80 0.29 -7.24
C ARG A 43 -4.69 1.14 -7.81
N ALA A 44 -3.47 0.91 -7.33
CA ALA A 44 -2.33 1.75 -7.64
C ALA A 44 -1.01 0.98 -7.52
N VAL A 45 0.03 1.50 -8.17
CA VAL A 45 1.41 1.13 -7.90
C VAL A 45 2.04 2.31 -7.17
N TYR A 46 2.49 2.06 -5.95
CA TYR A 46 3.18 3.04 -5.15
C TYR A 46 4.64 2.62 -5.00
N THR A 47 5.56 3.46 -5.46
CA THR A 47 7.00 3.18 -5.36
C THR A 47 7.62 4.16 -4.38
N LEU A 48 8.33 3.64 -3.39
CA LEU A 48 9.13 4.43 -2.45
C LEU A 48 10.62 4.20 -2.73
N ILE A 49 11.38 5.29 -2.78
CA ILE A 49 12.82 5.26 -2.99
C ILE A 49 13.50 6.04 -1.88
N GLY A 50 14.55 5.49 -1.30
CA GLY A 50 15.25 6.14 -0.19
C GLY A 50 16.43 5.35 0.33
N GLU A 51 17.03 5.82 1.41
CA GLU A 51 18.22 5.25 2.03
C GLU A 51 17.90 4.69 3.42
N GLY A 52 18.14 3.39 3.61
CA GLY A 52 17.81 2.72 4.88
C GLY A 52 16.32 2.84 5.22
N LYS A 53 16.00 3.63 6.24
CA LYS A 53 14.62 3.91 6.69
C LYS A 53 14.11 5.29 6.29
N ASN A 54 14.90 6.07 5.55
CA ASN A 54 14.53 7.42 5.14
C ASN A 54 14.01 7.39 3.71
N VAL A 55 12.78 7.85 3.48
CA VAL A 55 12.24 8.02 2.13
C VAL A 55 12.74 9.34 1.54
N ASP A 56 13.31 9.28 0.34
CA ASP A 56 13.75 10.45 -0.44
C ASP A 56 12.62 10.92 -1.37
N ARG A 57 12.03 9.99 -2.12
CA ARG A 57 10.98 10.29 -3.10
C ARG A 57 10.00 9.15 -3.28
N TYR A 58 8.88 9.46 -3.93
CA TYR A 58 7.87 8.50 -4.29
C TYR A 58 7.36 8.67 -5.73
N GLU A 59 6.82 7.59 -6.27
CA GLU A 59 6.02 7.58 -7.50
C GLU A 59 4.69 6.91 -7.19
N LEU A 60 3.59 7.47 -7.70
CA LEU A 60 2.25 6.92 -7.55
C LEU A 60 1.56 6.89 -8.91
N THR A 61 1.24 5.70 -9.39
CA THR A 61 0.57 5.49 -10.68
C THR A 61 -0.59 4.53 -10.56
N ASP A 62 -1.47 4.51 -11.55
CA ASP A 62 -2.35 3.38 -11.80
C ASP A 62 -1.55 2.18 -12.37
N TYR A 63 -2.23 1.08 -12.66
CA TYR A 63 -1.60 -0.11 -13.24
C TYR A 63 -1.18 0.05 -14.70
N ASN A 64 -1.64 1.11 -15.37
CA ASN A 64 -1.25 1.45 -16.74
C ASN A 64 -0.07 2.43 -16.76
N GLY A 65 0.45 2.84 -15.59
CA GLY A 65 1.54 3.81 -15.45
C GLY A 65 1.10 5.27 -15.50
N ASN A 66 -0.21 5.56 -15.51
CA ASN A 66 -0.69 6.94 -15.45
C ASN A 66 -0.51 7.48 -14.03
N LYS A 67 0.05 8.69 -13.90
CA LYS A 67 0.27 9.31 -12.59
C LYS A 67 -1.04 9.61 -11.88
N ILE A 68 -1.13 9.21 -10.61
CA ILE A 68 -2.22 9.59 -9.71
C ILE A 68 -1.70 10.74 -8.84
N LYS A 69 -2.48 11.82 -8.70
CA LYS A 69 -2.13 12.91 -7.80
C LYS A 69 -2.54 12.53 -6.38
N ILE A 70 -1.63 12.70 -5.43
CA ILE A 70 -1.89 12.40 -4.02
C ILE A 70 -3.03 13.26 -3.45
N ASP A 71 -3.23 14.47 -3.98
CA ASP A 71 -4.28 15.39 -3.56
C ASP A 71 -5.69 14.90 -3.96
N ASP A 72 -5.79 14.11 -5.03
CA ASP A 72 -7.05 13.53 -5.51
C ASP A 72 -7.49 12.31 -4.67
N LEU A 73 -6.61 11.81 -3.80
CA LEU A 73 -6.90 10.68 -2.93
C LEU A 73 -7.79 11.08 -1.75
N ASN A 74 -8.61 10.15 -1.29
CA ASN A 74 -9.42 10.35 -0.08
C ASN A 74 -8.61 10.08 1.21
N GLY A 75 -9.24 10.31 2.37
CA GLY A 75 -8.60 10.15 3.68
C GLY A 75 -8.17 8.71 3.98
N TYR A 76 -8.92 7.70 3.53
CA TYR A 76 -8.57 6.28 3.69
C TYR A 76 -7.33 5.93 2.87
N GLN A 77 -7.32 6.29 1.58
CA GLN A 77 -6.22 6.00 0.67
C GLN A 77 -4.90 6.61 1.16
N ARG A 78 -4.93 7.87 1.63
CA ARG A 78 -3.73 8.54 2.17
C ARG A 78 -3.37 8.06 3.57
N GLY A 79 -4.33 8.10 4.49
CA GLY A 79 -4.10 7.92 5.92
C GLY A 79 -3.96 6.48 6.37
N VAL A 80 -4.41 5.51 5.55
CA VAL A 80 -4.32 4.09 5.83
C VAL A 80 -3.38 3.43 4.82
N VAL A 81 -3.79 3.34 3.55
CA VAL A 81 -3.08 2.51 2.56
C VAL A 81 -1.67 3.03 2.27
N LEU A 82 -1.52 4.30 1.89
CA LEU A 82 -0.19 4.86 1.61
C LEU A 82 0.65 5.02 2.87
N ASN A 83 0.03 5.30 4.01
CA ASN A 83 0.72 5.40 5.29
C ASN A 83 1.29 4.05 5.74
N ASP A 84 0.59 2.94 5.50
CA ASP A 84 1.09 1.60 5.78
C ASP A 84 2.27 1.21 4.86
N CYS A 85 2.24 1.63 3.60
CA CYS A 85 3.40 1.48 2.70
C CYS A 85 4.61 2.28 3.22
N MET A 86 4.38 3.50 3.72
CA MET A 86 5.42 4.31 4.38
C MET A 86 5.94 3.66 5.66
N ALA A 87 5.04 3.08 6.46
CA ALA A 87 5.39 2.32 7.65
C ALA A 87 6.25 1.10 7.30
N TYR A 88 5.96 0.40 6.20
CA TYR A 88 6.78 -0.73 5.75
C TYR A 88 8.21 -0.27 5.48
N PHE A 89 8.37 0.80 4.72
CA PHE A 89 9.69 1.34 4.37
C PHE A 89 10.47 1.84 5.59
N THR A 90 9.79 2.54 6.49
CA THR A 90 10.41 3.19 7.67
C THR A 90 10.56 2.27 8.88
N GLY A 91 9.94 1.07 8.85
CA GLY A 91 9.87 0.13 9.97
C GLY A 91 8.91 0.56 11.08
N GLY A 92 7.79 1.19 10.71
CA GLY A 92 6.69 1.58 11.57
C GLY A 92 5.66 0.47 11.79
N LYS A 93 4.51 0.83 12.36
CA LYS A 93 3.37 -0.07 12.58
C LYS A 93 2.32 0.13 11.50
N TYR A 94 1.68 -0.96 11.08
CA TYR A 94 0.55 -0.92 10.16
C TYR A 94 -0.74 -0.58 10.88
N PHE A 95 -1.75 -0.20 10.11
CA PHE A 95 -3.10 0.03 10.58
C PHE A 95 -3.58 -1.16 11.44
N GLU A 96 -4.20 -0.86 12.57
CA GLU A 96 -4.64 -1.86 13.57
C GLU A 96 -3.56 -2.81 14.11
N ASN A 97 -2.27 -2.49 13.95
CA ASN A 97 -1.14 -3.38 14.24
C ASN A 97 -1.16 -4.70 13.45
N ASP A 98 -1.65 -4.65 12.21
CA ASP A 98 -1.61 -5.81 11.31
C ASP A 98 -0.16 -6.26 11.02
N THR A 99 -0.02 -7.44 10.44
CA THR A 99 1.26 -8.05 10.05
C THR A 99 1.72 -7.67 8.63
N GLN A 100 0.82 -7.10 7.83
CA GLN A 100 1.09 -6.63 6.47
C GLN A 100 0.44 -5.26 6.20
N PRO A 101 0.98 -4.46 5.27
CA PRO A 101 0.38 -3.18 4.87
C PRO A 101 -1.04 -3.35 4.36
N CYS A 102 -1.97 -2.51 4.82
CA CYS A 102 -3.36 -2.54 4.37
C CYS A 102 -3.48 -2.27 2.86
N GLY A 103 -4.29 -3.07 2.16
CA GLY A 103 -4.59 -2.89 0.74
C GLY A 103 -3.50 -3.34 -0.25
N VAL A 104 -2.35 -3.80 0.25
CA VAL A 104 -1.23 -4.25 -0.58
C VAL A 104 -1.30 -5.75 -0.83
N ILE A 105 -1.17 -6.15 -2.10
CA ILE A 105 -1.19 -7.55 -2.54
C ILE A 105 0.18 -8.09 -2.93
N GLU A 106 1.14 -7.21 -3.22
CA GLU A 106 2.49 -7.60 -3.63
C GLU A 106 3.48 -6.49 -3.25
N ILE A 107 4.66 -6.89 -2.78
CA ILE A 107 5.77 -6.00 -2.44
C ILE A 107 7.03 -6.52 -3.13
N THR A 108 7.69 -5.66 -3.88
CA THR A 108 8.99 -5.93 -4.51
C THR A 108 10.02 -4.95 -3.97
N GLU A 109 11.17 -5.45 -3.54
CA GLU A 109 12.26 -4.64 -2.98
C GLU A 109 13.58 -4.93 -3.68
N GLU A 110 14.30 -3.87 -4.04
CA GLU A 110 15.56 -3.91 -4.78
C GLU A 110 16.55 -2.89 -4.19
N ASP A 111 17.80 -3.30 -3.99
CA ASP A 111 18.92 -2.37 -3.74
C ASP A 111 19.30 -1.69 -5.07
N ILE A 112 19.49 -0.36 -5.06
CA ILE A 112 19.76 0.45 -6.27
C ILE A 112 20.99 1.35 -6.16
#